data_AF-A0A3B9GT81-F1
#
_entry.id   AF-A0A3B9GT81-F1
#
_cell.length_a   1.000
_cell.length_b   1.000
_cell.length_c   1.000
_cell.angle_alpha   90.00
_cell.angle_beta   90.00
_cell.angle_gamma   90.00
#
_symmetry.space_group_name_H-M   'P 1'
#
loop_
_entity.id
_entity.type
_entity.pdbx_description
1 polymer ?
#
loop_
_entity_poly.entity_id
_entity_poly.type
_entity_poly.pdbx_seq_one_letter_code
_entity_poly.pdbx_strand_id
1 'polypeptide(L)'
;MGLQYFTALRSLYSANNQSIPFYNCRNLKRIKVPEGVTNCQNAFKNCAALVFIELPSTLTGTINYYTFGGNPSTPANKKLVVHFNSPLGMTANGQYGTYCGTFNRGIYVPDAHIDEFRAANVWKNNNIYPLSEWDGTT
;
A
#
# COMPACT_ATOMS: atom_id res chain seq x y z
N MET A 1 -21.53 -7.87 3.14
CA MET A 1 -20.11 -7.46 2.97
C MET A 1 -19.92 -6.58 1.71
N GLY A 2 -20.78 -5.58 1.46
CA GLY A 2 -20.79 -4.84 0.17
C GLY A 2 -20.73 -3.31 0.25
N LEU A 3 -20.75 -2.72 1.46
CA LEU A 3 -20.84 -1.26 1.63
C LEU A 3 -19.48 -0.56 1.87
N GLN A 4 -18.41 -1.29 2.24
CA GLN A 4 -17.09 -0.68 2.46
C GLN A 4 -16.30 -0.45 1.15
N TYR A 5 -16.65 -1.15 0.06
CA TYR A 5 -15.98 -1.04 -1.25
C TYR A 5 -16.38 0.21 -2.05
N PHE A 6 -17.63 0.70 -1.93
CA PHE A 6 -18.15 1.77 -2.79
C PHE A 6 -17.94 3.18 -2.24
N THR A 7 -18.01 3.39 -0.91
CA THR A 7 -17.70 4.69 -0.29
C THR A 7 -16.21 5.02 -0.41
N ALA A 8 -15.38 3.98 -0.49
CA ALA A 8 -13.93 4.04 -0.63
C ALA A 8 -13.43 4.75 -1.90
N LEU A 9 -14.15 4.60 -3.01
CA LEU A 9 -13.73 5.08 -4.34
C LEU A 9 -13.84 6.61 -4.48
N ARG A 10 -14.86 7.24 -3.87
CA ARG A 10 -15.05 8.70 -3.94
C ARG A 10 -13.99 9.48 -3.16
N SER A 11 -13.40 8.88 -2.12
CA SER A 11 -12.37 9.53 -1.29
C SER A 11 -10.97 9.48 -1.89
N LEU A 12 -10.67 8.52 -2.78
CA LEU A 12 -9.41 8.46 -3.52
C LEU A 12 -9.38 9.44 -4.72
N TYR A 13 -10.56 9.92 -5.14
CA TYR A 13 -10.73 10.96 -6.17
C TYR A 13 -11.01 12.32 -5.51
N SER A 14 -10.15 12.79 -4.60
CA SER A 14 -10.30 14.17 -4.09
C SER A 14 -9.57 15.14 -5.01
N ALA A 15 -10.32 15.72 -5.96
CA ALA A 15 -9.89 16.86 -6.78
C ALA A 15 -9.67 18.16 -5.96
N ASN A 16 -9.76 18.07 -4.64
CA ASN A 16 -9.85 19.19 -3.71
C ASN A 16 -9.16 18.82 -2.38
N ASN A 17 -7.93 18.33 -2.50
CA ASN A 17 -6.75 18.52 -1.63
C ASN A 17 -6.87 18.67 -0.09
N GLN A 18 -7.93 18.19 0.57
CA GLN A 18 -8.07 18.31 2.04
C GLN A 18 -8.53 17.04 2.79
N SER A 19 -8.75 15.90 2.12
CA SER A 19 -9.03 14.65 2.83
C SER A 19 -7.95 13.62 2.51
N ILE A 20 -7.27 13.14 3.55
CA ILE A 20 -6.46 11.93 3.46
C ILE A 20 -7.47 10.76 3.50
N PRO A 21 -7.68 10.01 2.40
CA PRO A 21 -8.65 8.92 2.38
C PRO A 21 -8.34 7.92 3.51
N PHE A 22 -9.37 7.26 4.05
CA PHE A 22 -9.32 6.27 5.15
C PHE A 22 -8.44 6.57 6.38
N TYR A 23 -8.09 7.82 6.63
CA TYR A 23 -7.36 8.18 7.84
C TYR A 23 -8.09 7.68 9.10
N ASN A 24 -7.38 6.94 9.95
CA ASN A 24 -7.89 6.40 11.22
C ASN A 24 -9.12 5.47 11.06
N CYS A 25 -9.32 4.84 9.90
CA CYS A 25 -10.33 3.79 9.71
C CYS A 25 -9.91 2.51 10.45
N ARG A 26 -10.06 2.49 11.78
CA ARG A 26 -9.60 1.40 12.67
C ARG A 26 -10.24 0.05 12.38
N ASN A 27 -11.42 0.02 11.74
CA ASN A 27 -12.13 -1.20 11.37
C ASN A 27 -11.84 -1.67 9.93
N LEU A 28 -11.11 -0.90 9.13
CA LEU A 28 -10.76 -1.29 7.76
C LEU A 28 -9.75 -2.43 7.82
N LYS A 29 -10.18 -3.64 7.42
CA LYS A 29 -9.34 -4.84 7.43
C LYS A 29 -8.62 -5.07 6.10
N ARG A 30 -9.28 -4.76 5.00
CA ARG A 30 -8.85 -5.13 3.65
C ARG A 30 -9.21 -4.02 2.69
N ILE A 31 -8.33 -3.73 1.73
CA ILE A 31 -8.66 -2.83 0.63
C ILE A 31 -8.03 -3.33 -0.68
N LYS A 32 -8.82 -3.24 -1.74
CA LYS A 32 -8.34 -3.30 -3.13
C LYS A 32 -8.50 -1.91 -3.72
N VAL A 33 -7.40 -1.27 -4.07
CA VAL A 33 -7.41 0.05 -4.70
C VAL A 33 -7.70 -0.16 -6.19
N PRO A 34 -8.69 0.54 -6.77
CA PRO A 34 -9.11 0.34 -8.15
C PRO A 34 -8.04 0.83 -9.15
N GLU A 35 -8.11 0.29 -10.37
CA GLU A 35 -7.41 0.88 -11.51
C GLU A 35 -7.87 2.32 -11.76
N GLY A 36 -6.97 3.16 -12.26
CA GLY A 36 -7.16 4.60 -12.47
C GLY A 36 -6.76 5.47 -11.28
N VAL A 37 -6.53 4.89 -10.09
CA VAL A 37 -5.94 5.62 -8.96
C VAL A 37 -4.45 5.78 -9.19
N THR A 38 -3.98 7.03 -9.15
CA THR A 38 -2.58 7.40 -9.38
C THR A 38 -1.85 7.77 -8.10
N ASN A 39 -2.55 8.10 -7.00
CA ASN A 39 -1.93 8.51 -5.74
C ASN A 39 -2.69 7.95 -4.53
N CYS A 40 -1.94 7.44 -3.54
CA CYS A 40 -2.47 6.94 -2.27
C CYS A 40 -1.70 7.47 -1.05
N GLN A 41 -0.97 8.58 -1.19
CA GLN A 41 -0.14 9.13 -0.13
C GLN A 41 -0.93 9.33 1.17
N ASN A 42 -0.42 8.77 2.28
CA ASN A 42 -1.05 8.79 3.61
C ASN A 42 -2.45 8.14 3.72
N ALA A 43 -2.98 7.55 2.65
CA ALA A 43 -4.37 7.09 2.54
C ALA A 43 -4.77 5.97 3.52
N PHE A 44 -3.85 5.37 4.27
CA PHE A 44 -4.18 4.33 5.25
C PHE A 44 -3.51 4.56 6.59
N LYS A 45 -3.12 5.81 6.87
CA LYS A 45 -2.53 6.20 8.15
C LYS A 45 -3.52 5.90 9.29
N ASN A 46 -3.04 5.24 10.35
CA ASN A 46 -3.80 4.85 11.54
C ASN A 46 -4.93 3.80 11.31
N CYS A 47 -4.91 3.05 10.19
CA CYS A 47 -5.80 1.90 9.99
C CYS A 47 -5.31 0.66 10.77
N ALA A 48 -5.64 0.58 12.06
CA ALA A 48 -5.11 -0.45 12.98
C ALA A 48 -5.43 -1.89 12.59
N ALA A 49 -6.61 -2.16 12.00
CA ALA A 49 -7.00 -3.50 11.61
C ALA A 49 -6.58 -3.90 10.19
N LEU A 50 -5.87 -3.03 9.45
CA LEU A 50 -5.58 -3.23 8.02
C LEU A 50 -4.52 -4.33 7.84
N VAL A 51 -4.98 -5.50 7.37
CA VAL A 51 -4.17 -6.71 7.15
C VAL A 51 -3.92 -7.02 5.68
N PHE A 52 -4.72 -6.49 4.76
CA PHE A 52 -4.55 -6.75 3.33
C PHE A 52 -4.73 -5.49 2.50
N ILE A 53 -3.78 -5.23 1.61
CA ILE A 53 -3.82 -4.13 0.64
C ILE A 53 -3.44 -4.70 -0.72
N GLU A 54 -4.22 -4.36 -1.74
CA GLU A 54 -3.91 -4.61 -3.15
C GLU A 54 -3.88 -3.28 -3.89
N LEU A 55 -2.77 -2.98 -4.57
CA LEU A 55 -2.53 -1.72 -5.28
C LEU A 55 -2.55 -1.93 -6.80
N PRO A 56 -3.19 -1.02 -7.55
CA PRO A 56 -3.38 -1.15 -8.99
C PRO A 56 -2.08 -0.93 -9.76
N SER A 57 -2.11 -1.31 -11.03
CA SER A 57 -1.00 -1.07 -11.96
C SER A 57 -0.84 0.41 -12.31
N THR A 58 -1.91 1.20 -12.26
CA THR A 58 -1.90 2.65 -12.57
C THR A 58 -1.30 3.52 -11.47
N LEU A 59 -0.93 2.97 -10.31
CA LEU A 59 -0.40 3.75 -9.21
C LEU A 59 1.01 4.26 -9.56
N THR A 60 1.19 5.58 -9.56
CA THR A 60 2.47 6.24 -9.88
C THR A 60 2.98 7.16 -8.77
N GLY A 61 2.13 7.46 -7.78
CA GLY A 61 2.42 8.34 -6.67
C GLY A 61 3.37 7.74 -5.64
N THR A 62 3.88 8.60 -4.76
CA THR A 62 4.84 8.20 -3.72
C THR A 62 4.20 7.32 -2.64
N ILE A 63 4.89 6.22 -2.31
CA ILE A 63 4.61 5.37 -1.15
C ILE A 63 5.68 5.61 -0.09
N ASN A 64 5.26 5.79 1.16
CA ASN A 64 6.14 6.01 2.31
C ASN A 64 5.63 5.30 3.58
N TYR A 65 6.37 5.45 4.68
CA TYR A 65 6.07 4.85 5.97
C TYR A 65 4.64 5.13 6.46
N TYR A 66 4.14 6.35 6.27
CA TYR A 66 2.81 6.74 6.75
C TYR A 66 1.67 6.28 5.84
N THR A 67 1.98 5.95 4.58
CA THR A 67 0.99 5.52 3.60
C THR A 67 0.23 4.30 4.11
N PHE A 68 0.94 3.35 4.73
CA PHE A 68 0.36 2.13 5.28
C PHE A 68 0.56 1.95 6.78
N GLY A 69 1.43 2.73 7.44
CA GLY A 69 2.13 2.25 8.64
C GLY A 69 2.21 3.18 9.84
N GLY A 70 1.44 4.27 9.91
CA GLY A 70 1.49 5.18 11.07
C GLY A 70 1.02 4.61 12.43
N ASN A 71 0.79 3.30 12.55
CA ASN A 71 0.25 2.69 13.77
C ASN A 71 1.36 2.05 14.62
N PRO A 72 1.45 2.31 15.94
CA PRO A 72 2.38 1.63 16.84
C PRO A 72 2.17 0.10 16.97
N SER A 73 1.11 -0.43 16.37
CA SER A 73 0.81 -1.87 16.34
C SER A 73 0.46 -2.29 14.92
N THR A 74 1.47 -2.64 14.12
CA THR A 74 1.24 -3.32 12.84
C THR A 74 0.62 -4.70 13.12
N PRO A 75 -0.46 -5.09 12.43
CA PRO A 75 -0.99 -6.44 12.57
C PRO A 75 0.08 -7.49 12.23
N ALA A 76 0.15 -8.55 13.02
CA ALA A 76 1.08 -9.66 12.80
C ALA A 76 0.92 -10.34 11.42
N ASN A 77 -0.21 -10.10 10.74
CA ASN A 77 -0.60 -10.81 9.52
C ASN A 77 -0.75 -9.89 8.29
N LYS A 78 -0.04 -8.76 8.25
CA LYS A 78 -0.20 -7.79 7.15
C LYS A 78 0.49 -8.24 5.85
N LYS A 79 -0.25 -8.21 4.74
CA LYS A 79 0.16 -8.54 3.36
C LYS A 79 -0.05 -7.34 2.44
N LEU A 80 0.84 -7.17 1.46
CA LEU A 80 0.68 -6.23 0.35
C LEU A 80 0.82 -6.95 -0.98
N VAL A 81 -0.05 -6.61 -1.93
CA VAL A 81 0.03 -7.04 -3.33
C VAL A 81 0.10 -5.79 -4.18
N VAL A 82 1.03 -5.74 -5.14
CA VAL A 82 1.18 -4.62 -6.07
C VAL A 82 1.18 -5.11 -7.51
N HIS A 83 0.62 -4.30 -8.40
CA HIS A 83 0.50 -4.61 -9.83
C HIS A 83 1.26 -3.63 -10.74
N PHE A 84 1.97 -2.65 -10.17
CA PHE A 84 2.83 -1.72 -10.93
C PHE A 84 4.24 -2.30 -11.10
N ASN A 85 4.86 -1.99 -12.25
CA ASN A 85 6.08 -2.66 -12.71
C ASN A 85 7.39 -2.05 -12.22
N SER A 86 7.37 -0.91 -11.54
CA SER A 86 8.59 -0.30 -11.02
C SER A 86 8.40 0.13 -9.57
N PRO A 87 9.41 -0.08 -8.69
CA PRO A 87 9.27 0.23 -7.28
C PRO A 87 9.02 1.73 -7.08
N LEU A 88 7.80 2.06 -6.62
CA LEU A 88 7.45 3.44 -6.30
C LEU A 88 8.31 3.93 -5.14
N GLY A 89 8.96 5.08 -5.34
CA GLY A 89 9.91 5.68 -4.41
C GLY A 89 9.42 6.99 -3.80
N MET A 90 10.23 7.53 -2.90
CA MET A 90 10.11 8.91 -2.41
C MET A 90 11.00 9.84 -3.24
N THR A 91 10.58 11.09 -3.43
CA THR A 91 11.51 12.15 -3.86
C THR A 91 12.57 12.37 -2.76
N ALA A 92 13.81 12.61 -3.17
CA ALA A 92 15.06 12.49 -2.38
C ALA A 92 15.19 13.41 -1.14
N ASN A 93 14.15 14.13 -0.73
CA ASN A 93 14.23 15.09 0.36
C ASN A 93 13.83 14.40 1.66
N GLY A 94 14.86 13.83 2.31
CA GLY A 94 14.74 13.09 3.56
C GLY A 94 13.97 13.84 4.64
N GLN A 95 12.96 13.17 5.20
CA GLN A 95 12.65 13.24 6.63
C GLN A 95 11.59 12.23 7.11
N TYR A 96 11.04 11.37 6.25
CA TYR A 96 10.08 10.35 6.68
C TYR A 96 10.30 9.00 6.04
N GLY A 97 11.21 8.22 6.62
CA GLY A 97 11.34 6.77 6.46
C GLY A 97 11.49 6.29 5.02
N THR A 98 12.68 5.83 4.66
CA THR A 98 12.99 5.10 3.42
C THR A 98 12.31 3.73 3.34
N TYR A 99 11.11 3.56 3.90
CA TYR A 99 10.48 2.27 4.18
C TYR A 99 8.97 2.39 4.03
N CYS A 100 8.34 1.49 3.27
CA CYS A 100 6.88 1.48 3.06
C CYS A 100 6.07 0.92 4.24
N GLY A 101 6.73 0.50 5.32
CA GLY A 101 6.12 -0.16 6.47
C GLY A 101 6.33 -1.67 6.46
N THR A 102 5.91 -2.34 7.54
CA THR A 102 6.15 -3.77 7.77
C THR A 102 5.00 -4.63 7.30
N PHE A 103 5.31 -5.61 6.44
CA PHE A 103 4.38 -6.59 5.88
C PHE A 103 4.83 -8.00 6.26
N ASN A 104 4.43 -8.43 7.45
CA ASN A 104 4.84 -9.70 8.05
C ASN A 104 4.45 -10.95 7.22
N ARG A 105 3.43 -10.85 6.35
CA ARG A 105 3.06 -11.91 5.38
C ARG A 105 3.59 -11.66 3.97
N GLY A 106 4.54 -10.74 3.84
CA GLY A 106 5.22 -10.44 2.60
C GLY A 106 4.54 -9.39 1.73
N ILE A 107 5.32 -8.96 0.74
CA ILE A 107 4.91 -8.13 -0.38
C ILE A 107 5.02 -8.97 -1.65
N TYR A 108 3.94 -9.04 -2.42
CA TYR A 108 3.90 -9.71 -3.72
C TYR A 108 3.99 -8.66 -4.83
N VAL A 109 4.95 -8.81 -5.73
CA VAL A 109 5.29 -7.84 -6.79
C VAL A 109 5.42 -8.54 -8.14
N PRO A 110 5.27 -7.84 -9.28
CA PRO A 110 5.38 -8.47 -10.60
C PRO A 110 6.70 -9.24 -10.76
N ASP A 111 6.58 -10.51 -11.16
CA ASP A 111 7.69 -11.47 -11.25
C ASP A 111 8.90 -10.92 -12.01
N ALA A 112 8.65 -10.27 -13.15
CA ALA A 112 9.68 -9.71 -14.01
C ALA A 112 10.48 -8.55 -13.37
N HIS A 113 9.96 -7.95 -12.30
CA HIS A 113 10.54 -6.77 -11.66
C HIS A 113 10.97 -7.02 -10.21
N ILE A 114 10.90 -8.26 -9.73
CA ILE A 114 11.14 -8.60 -8.32
C ILE A 114 12.50 -8.12 -7.81
N ASP A 115 13.54 -8.16 -8.63
CA ASP A 115 14.89 -7.73 -8.26
C ASP A 115 14.98 -6.21 -8.08
N GLU A 116 14.26 -5.43 -8.89
CA GLU A 116 14.17 -3.97 -8.72
C GLU A 116 13.53 -3.63 -7.37
N PHE A 117 12.46 -4.33 -7.01
CA PHE A 117 11.80 -4.17 -5.71
C PHE A 117 12.71 -4.59 -4.54
N ARG A 118 13.47 -5.68 -4.68
CA ARG A 118 14.44 -6.13 -3.67
C ARG A 118 15.63 -5.17 -3.50
N ALA A 119 16.00 -4.44 -4.55
CA ALA A 119 17.06 -3.43 -4.47
C ALA A 119 16.56 -2.07 -3.95
N ALA A 120 15.29 -1.74 -4.16
CA ALA A 120 14.74 -0.43 -3.84
C ALA A 120 14.65 -0.19 -2.32
N ASN A 121 15.24 0.93 -1.86
CA ASN A 121 15.31 1.28 -0.43
C ASN A 121 13.94 1.20 0.29
N VAL A 122 12.88 1.69 -0.36
CA VAL A 122 11.51 1.71 0.18
C VAL A 122 10.97 0.32 0.49
N TRP A 123 11.42 -0.70 -0.24
CA TRP A 123 10.81 -2.03 -0.29
C TRP A 123 11.68 -3.11 0.35
N LYS A 124 13.01 -3.00 0.18
CA LYS A 124 14.02 -4.04 0.48
C LYS A 124 14.05 -4.57 1.91
N ASN A 125 13.45 -3.86 2.86
CA ASN A 125 13.38 -4.27 4.27
C ASN A 125 12.16 -5.17 4.59
N ASN A 126 11.45 -5.65 3.57
CA ASN A 126 10.37 -6.63 3.70
C ASN A 126 10.72 -7.94 3.00
N ASN A 127 10.00 -9.00 3.33
CA ASN A 127 10.02 -10.23 2.54
C ASN A 127 9.25 -9.99 1.23
N ILE A 128 9.94 -10.12 0.10
CA ILE A 128 9.38 -9.84 -1.25
C ILE A 128 9.32 -11.14 -2.06
N TYR A 129 8.11 -11.46 -2.51
CA TYR A 129 7.74 -12.68 -3.24
C TYR A 129 7.26 -12.31 -4.66
N PRO A 130 7.42 -13.22 -5.64
CA PRO A 130 6.84 -13.03 -6.97
C PRO A 130 5.31 -13.07 -6.89
N LEU A 131 4.64 -12.31 -7.75
CA LEU A 131 3.19 -12.23 -7.80
C LEU A 131 2.56 -13.58 -8.18
N SER A 132 3.26 -14.41 -8.96
CA SER A 132 2.84 -15.78 -9.27
C SER A 132 2.71 -16.70 -8.05
N GLU A 133 3.37 -16.39 -6.92
CA GLU A 133 3.19 -17.12 -5.65
C GLU A 133 1.96 -16.67 -4.86
N TRP A 134 1.28 -15.60 -5.28
CA TRP A 134 0.06 -15.15 -4.63
C TRP A 134 -1.15 -16.00 -5.07
N ASP A 135 -1.80 -16.65 -4.11
CA ASP A 135 -2.99 -17.48 -4.29
C ASP A 135 -4.29 -16.71 -4.65
N GLY A 136 -4.22 -15.40 -4.87
CA GLY A 136 -5.39 -14.55 -5.15
C GLY A 136 -6.28 -14.27 -3.94
N THR A 137 -5.93 -14.76 -2.74
CA THR A 137 -6.74 -14.61 -1.53
C THR A 137 -6.37 -13.38 -0.72
N THR A 138 -7.38 -12.84 -0.02
CA THR A 138 -7.29 -11.65 0.84
C THR A 138 -7.23 -11.98 2.32
#